data_AF-A0A9W9PNV6-F1
#
_entry.id   AF-A0A9W9PNV6-F1
#
_cell.length_a   1.000
_cell.length_b   1.000
_cell.length_c   1.000
_cell.angle_alpha   90.00
_cell.angle_beta   90.00
_cell.angle_gamma   90.00
#
_symmetry.space_group_name_H-M   'P 1'
#
loop_
_entity.id
_entity.type
_entity.pdbx_description
1 polymer ?
#
loop_
_entity_poly.entity_id
_entity_poly.type
_entity_poly.pdbx_seq_one_letter_code
_entity_poly.pdbx_strand_id
1 'polypeptide(L)'
;MIDVWSSSGVRLPRLLTPKDDVPLPLDEIAFLKMTRSQGFDVTVDTDRKSSLLAEMVRLNRILLQINDFNIRASEEELDPEAIISNIEHLSGQLDVWLEELPDHIRDTRENMARYAAQGLGRIFAAIYLGYYHYGQMLFYRFLHDDSNGFNTQARYYADKCKQHASSLCDIVYASDEEPGCDVKYNMIGHVLVISSTVQIHSLLFDSDVSNVTLAKMRLEKNFCVLTRLRDLWPTLDFCMDRLMAFHEACRNSADTSFRMDRWMVRFLVEFASPVSDRASRSNGENPWSLAGLGITPPDMSPICP
;
A
#
# COMPACT_ATOMS: atom_id res chain seq x y z
N MET A 1 11.66 8.83 5.45
CA MET A 1 10.35 8.32 5.00
C MET A 1 9.60 9.35 4.15
N ILE A 2 9.12 10.46 4.70
CA ILE A 2 8.32 11.46 3.95
C ILE A 2 9.03 11.94 2.67
N ASP A 3 10.34 12.18 2.72
CA ASP A 3 11.11 12.58 1.53
C ASP A 3 11.09 11.50 0.43
N VAL A 4 11.20 10.22 0.77
CA VAL A 4 11.12 9.11 -0.20
C VAL A 4 9.73 9.06 -0.84
N TRP A 5 8.68 9.07 -0.01
CA TRP A 5 7.31 9.01 -0.51
C TRP A 5 6.95 10.24 -1.34
N SER A 6 7.22 11.45 -0.83
CA SER A 6 6.83 12.69 -1.49
C SER A 6 7.61 12.90 -2.78
N SER A 7 8.93 12.68 -2.77
CA SER A 7 9.78 12.86 -3.95
C SER A 7 9.39 11.92 -5.07
N SER A 8 9.12 10.64 -4.75
CA SER A 8 8.55 9.69 -5.72
C SER A 8 7.16 10.12 -6.20
N GLY A 9 6.30 10.59 -5.28
CA GLY A 9 4.92 10.99 -5.53
C GLY A 9 4.75 12.17 -6.50
N VAL A 10 5.71 13.10 -6.53
CA VAL A 10 5.72 14.27 -7.43
C VAL A 10 6.85 14.25 -8.47
N ARG A 11 7.59 13.14 -8.56
CA ARG A 11 8.79 12.99 -9.42
C ARG A 11 9.81 14.12 -9.24
N LEU A 12 10.10 14.45 -8.00
CA LEU A 12 11.19 15.37 -7.64
C LEU A 12 12.42 14.59 -7.15
N PRO A 13 13.62 15.14 -7.29
CA PRO A 13 14.80 14.59 -6.63
C PRO A 13 14.62 14.56 -5.11
N ARG A 14 15.04 13.46 -4.48
CA ARG A 14 15.09 13.33 -3.03
C ARG A 14 16.06 14.36 -2.44
N LEU A 15 15.67 15.02 -1.36
CA LEU A 15 16.51 15.99 -0.66
C LEU A 15 17.30 15.36 0.48
N LEU A 16 16.81 14.25 1.03
CA LEU A 16 17.43 13.55 2.16
C LEU A 16 18.03 12.22 1.68
N THR A 17 19.35 12.20 1.54
CA THR A 17 20.08 10.96 1.29
C THR A 17 20.17 10.13 2.57
N PRO A 18 19.81 8.83 2.55
CA PRO A 18 20.05 7.95 3.68
C PRO A 18 21.54 7.95 4.06
N LYS A 19 21.82 7.99 5.36
CA LYS A 19 23.18 7.86 5.88
C LYS A 19 23.25 6.61 6.74
N ASP A 20 24.31 5.82 6.53
CA ASP A 20 24.51 4.57 7.26
C ASP A 20 25.19 4.77 8.63
N ASP A 21 25.75 5.95 8.87
CA ASP A 21 26.40 6.34 10.13
C ASP A 21 25.44 6.89 11.19
N VAL A 22 24.15 7.00 10.89
CA VAL A 22 23.13 7.49 11.81
C VAL A 22 22.44 6.29 12.49
N PRO A 23 22.44 6.22 13.84
CA PRO A 23 21.79 5.14 14.56
C PRO A 23 20.27 5.16 14.33
N LEU A 24 19.66 3.97 14.32
CA LEU A 24 18.21 3.85 14.24
C LEU A 24 17.51 4.47 15.47
N PRO A 25 16.25 4.94 15.32
CA PRO A 25 15.45 5.47 16.42
C PRO A 25 15.37 4.51 17.62
N LEU A 26 15.41 5.08 18.82
CA LEU A 26 15.16 4.35 20.06
C LEU A 26 13.71 3.85 20.12
N ASP A 27 13.49 2.77 20.88
CA ASP A 27 12.16 2.32 21.28
C ASP A 27 11.29 3.47 21.82
N GLU A 28 10.06 3.58 21.30
CA GLU A 28 9.19 4.72 21.55
C GLU A 28 8.77 4.78 23.02
N ILE A 29 8.58 3.62 23.66
CA ILE A 29 8.17 3.54 25.06
C ILE A 29 9.35 3.89 25.98
N ALA A 30 10.55 3.40 25.66
CA ALA A 30 11.76 3.79 26.37
C ALA A 30 11.96 5.30 26.29
N PHE A 31 11.83 5.90 25.09
CA PHE A 31 11.93 7.34 24.89
C PHE A 31 10.87 8.11 25.69
N LEU A 32 9.59 7.71 25.63
CA LEU A 32 8.49 8.38 26.34
C LEU A 32 8.61 8.32 27.86
N LYS A 33 9.32 7.31 28.40
CA LYS A 33 9.59 7.17 29.84
C LYS A 33 10.79 8.01 30.31
N MET A 34 11.57 8.59 29.40
CA MET A 34 12.70 9.44 29.77
C MET A 34 12.23 10.73 30.41
N THR A 35 12.86 11.09 31.53
CA THR A 35 12.58 12.34 32.25
C THR A 35 13.86 13.13 32.45
N ARG A 36 13.75 14.47 32.42
CA ARG A 36 14.91 15.37 32.62
C ARG A 36 15.62 15.15 33.96
N SER A 37 14.91 14.65 34.97
CA SER A 37 15.44 14.35 36.30
C SER A 37 16.43 13.18 36.33
N GLN A 38 16.44 12.33 35.30
CA GLN A 38 17.34 11.17 35.25
C GLN A 38 18.78 11.53 34.83
N GLY A 39 19.03 12.78 34.44
CA GLY A 39 20.35 13.24 34.00
C GLY A 39 20.79 12.62 32.66
N PHE A 40 22.07 12.79 32.32
CA PHE A 40 22.67 12.24 31.09
C PHE A 40 23.32 10.86 31.30
N ASP A 41 23.33 10.33 32.53
CA ASP A 41 23.98 9.07 32.89
C ASP A 41 23.11 7.82 32.66
N VAL A 42 21.89 8.00 32.13
CA VAL A 42 21.01 6.85 31.81
C VAL A 42 21.63 6.08 30.65
N THR A 43 22.02 4.83 30.91
CA THR A 43 22.36 3.88 29.85
C THR A 43 21.10 3.57 29.06
N VAL A 44 20.99 4.15 27.87
CA VAL A 44 19.91 3.87 26.94
C VAL A 44 20.16 2.51 26.31
N ASP A 45 19.17 1.62 26.37
CA ASP A 45 19.23 0.34 25.68
C ASP A 45 19.58 0.56 24.21
N THR A 46 20.53 -0.20 23.68
CA THR A 46 20.96 -0.15 22.28
C THR A 46 20.16 -1.10 21.40
N ASP A 47 19.31 -1.96 21.97
CA ASP A 47 18.41 -2.76 21.15
C ASP A 47 17.40 -1.85 20.45
N ARG A 48 17.34 -2.00 19.12
CA ARG A 48 16.48 -1.22 18.22
C ARG A 48 15.40 -2.09 17.61
N LYS A 49 15.44 -3.41 17.84
CA LYS A 49 14.50 -4.37 17.25
C LYS A 49 13.07 -4.20 17.78
N SER A 50 12.91 -3.56 18.95
CA SER A 50 11.60 -3.25 19.54
C SER A 50 11.02 -1.89 19.10
N SER A 51 11.79 -1.05 18.39
CA SER A 51 11.33 0.26 17.95
C SER A 51 10.50 0.16 16.67
N LEU A 52 9.25 0.63 16.76
CA LEU A 52 8.37 0.75 15.60
C LEU A 52 8.97 1.70 14.55
N LEU A 53 9.56 2.83 14.96
CA LEU A 53 10.20 3.79 14.07
C LEU A 53 11.50 3.26 13.45
N ALA A 54 12.27 2.44 14.17
CA ALA A 54 13.42 1.75 13.58
C ALA A 54 12.99 0.80 12.46
N GLU A 55 11.94 0.01 12.69
CA GLU A 55 11.41 -0.90 11.68
C GLU A 55 10.81 -0.16 10.49
N MET A 56 10.14 0.97 10.71
CA MET A 56 9.72 1.90 9.65
C MET A 56 10.90 2.38 8.78
N VAL A 57 12.04 2.73 9.38
CA VAL A 57 13.22 3.17 8.64
C VAL A 57 13.81 2.03 7.81
N ARG A 58 13.91 0.83 8.38
CA ARG A 58 14.39 -0.37 7.67
C ARG A 58 13.49 -0.67 6.47
N LEU A 59 12.19 -0.71 6.67
CA LEU A 59 11.21 -0.99 5.62
C LEU A 59 11.21 0.09 4.53
N ASN A 60 11.37 1.37 4.89
CA ASN A 60 11.47 2.47 3.92
C ASN A 60 12.73 2.38 3.04
N ARG A 61 13.81 1.72 3.47
CA ARG A 61 14.97 1.43 2.61
C ARG A 61 14.64 0.38 1.54
N ILE A 62 13.74 -0.55 1.83
CA ILE A 62 13.26 -1.54 0.85
C ILE A 62 12.36 -0.84 -0.18
N LEU A 63 11.43 0.03 0.26
CA LEU A 63 10.62 0.84 -0.67
C LEU A 63 11.47 1.63 -1.66
N LEU A 64 12.57 2.22 -1.18
CA LEU A 64 13.48 2.97 -2.04
C LEU A 64 13.96 2.13 -3.23
N GLN A 65 14.41 0.91 -2.94
CA GLN A 65 14.90 -0.02 -3.95
C GLN A 65 13.76 -0.51 -4.86
N ILE A 66 12.56 -0.75 -4.32
CA ILE A 66 11.38 -1.14 -5.10
C ILE A 66 10.99 -0.02 -6.10
N ASN A 67 10.97 1.23 -5.65
CA ASN A 67 10.66 2.38 -6.52
C ASN A 67 11.71 2.53 -7.61
N ASP A 68 13.00 2.52 -7.24
CA ASP A 68 14.10 2.66 -8.21
C ASP A 68 14.07 1.49 -9.22
N PHE A 69 13.76 0.26 -8.79
CA PHE A 69 13.55 -0.89 -9.67
C PHE A 69 12.36 -0.71 -10.62
N ASN A 70 11.18 -0.33 -10.11
CA ASN A 70 9.97 -0.18 -10.94
C ASN A 70 10.14 0.92 -11.99
N ILE A 71 10.79 2.03 -11.64
CA ILE A 71 11.11 3.10 -12.59
C ILE A 71 12.02 2.56 -13.69
N ARG A 72 13.17 1.98 -13.33
CA ARG A 72 14.11 1.41 -14.33
C ARG A 72 13.47 0.35 -15.20
N ALA A 73 12.71 -0.58 -14.63
CA ALA A 73 12.03 -1.63 -15.38
C ALA A 73 10.99 -1.11 -16.39
N SER A 74 10.52 0.13 -16.24
CA SER A 74 9.58 0.77 -17.16
C SER A 74 10.24 1.71 -18.18
N GLU A 75 11.43 2.22 -17.89
CA GLU A 75 12.15 3.16 -18.74
C GLU A 75 13.29 2.50 -19.53
N GLU A 76 13.84 1.42 -18.99
CA GLU A 76 14.93 0.62 -19.56
C GLU A 76 14.37 -0.71 -20.07
N GLU A 77 14.86 -1.19 -21.22
CA GLU A 77 14.62 -2.56 -21.67
C GLU A 77 15.49 -3.52 -20.83
N LEU A 78 15.07 -3.76 -19.59
CA LEU A 78 15.71 -4.75 -18.73
C LEU A 78 15.44 -6.15 -19.26
N ASP A 79 16.48 -6.98 -19.24
CA ASP A 79 16.37 -8.40 -19.58
C ASP A 79 15.41 -9.13 -18.59
N PRO A 80 14.58 -10.09 -19.06
CA PRO A 80 13.67 -10.83 -18.20
C PRO A 80 14.34 -11.54 -17.02
N GLU A 81 15.56 -12.08 -17.17
CA GLU A 81 16.28 -12.73 -16.07
C GLU A 81 16.68 -11.70 -15.01
N ALA A 82 17.12 -10.51 -15.44
CA ALA A 82 17.43 -9.41 -14.54
C ALA A 82 16.19 -8.95 -13.76
N ILE A 83 15.02 -8.89 -14.42
CA ILE A 83 13.74 -8.55 -13.75
C ILE A 83 13.45 -9.56 -12.63
N ILE A 84 13.49 -10.86 -12.94
CA ILE A 84 13.20 -11.91 -11.95
C ILE A 84 14.18 -11.88 -10.79
N SER A 85 15.49 -11.76 -11.07
CA SER A 85 16.51 -11.69 -10.03
C SER A 85 16.31 -10.50 -9.07
N ASN A 86 15.91 -9.33 -9.59
CA ASN A 86 15.58 -8.17 -8.75
C ASN A 86 14.32 -8.43 -7.91
N ILE A 87 13.28 -9.06 -8.48
CA ILE A 87 12.07 -9.43 -7.75
C ILE A 87 12.38 -10.40 -6.61
N GLU A 88 13.15 -11.46 -6.87
CA GLU A 88 13.55 -12.44 -5.86
C GLU A 88 14.35 -11.79 -4.73
N HIS A 89 15.31 -10.94 -5.08
CA HIS A 89 16.11 -10.22 -4.09
C HIS A 89 15.26 -9.29 -3.20
N LEU A 90 14.36 -8.50 -3.79
CA LEU A 90 13.49 -7.58 -3.05
C LEU A 90 12.41 -8.32 -2.24
N SER A 91 11.86 -9.41 -2.77
CA SER A 91 10.97 -10.30 -2.02
C SER A 91 11.68 -10.86 -0.80
N GLY A 92 12.91 -11.36 -0.98
CA GLY A 92 13.72 -11.88 0.11
C GLY A 92 13.99 -10.84 1.19
N GLN A 93 14.22 -9.57 0.84
CA GLN A 93 14.37 -8.50 1.83
C GLN A 93 13.08 -8.26 2.64
N LEU A 94 11.91 -8.30 1.99
CA LEU A 94 10.61 -8.19 2.68
C LEU A 94 10.36 -9.39 3.61
N ASP A 95 10.64 -10.59 3.14
CA ASP A 95 10.48 -11.83 3.90
C ASP A 95 11.41 -11.84 5.14
N VAL A 96 12.69 -11.49 4.97
CA VAL A 96 13.66 -11.35 6.07
C VAL A 96 13.22 -10.28 7.07
N TRP A 97 12.74 -9.13 6.59
CA TRP A 97 12.24 -8.09 7.48
C TRP A 97 11.11 -8.61 8.37
N LEU A 98 10.13 -9.32 7.80
CA LEU A 98 9.00 -9.87 8.53
C LEU A 98 9.42 -10.98 9.52
N GLU A 99 10.35 -11.86 9.12
CA GLU A 99 10.84 -12.96 9.95
C GLU A 99 11.62 -12.48 11.18
N GLU A 100 12.40 -11.41 11.03
CA GLU A 100 13.22 -10.84 12.11
C GLU A 100 12.42 -10.01 13.12
N LEU A 101 11.15 -9.70 12.84
CA LEU A 101 10.31 -8.94 13.77
C LEU A 101 10.07 -9.73 15.06
N PRO A 102 10.29 -9.12 16.23
CA PRO A 102 9.88 -9.68 17.50
C PRO A 102 8.38 -9.98 17.52
N ASP A 103 7.96 -11.04 18.21
CA ASP A 103 6.56 -11.47 18.30
C ASP A 103 5.61 -10.35 18.72
N HIS A 104 6.10 -9.46 19.57
CA HIS A 104 5.34 -8.35 20.09
C HIS A 104 5.12 -7.22 19.05
N ILE A 105 5.84 -7.18 17.93
CA ILE A 105 5.61 -6.19 16.85
C ILE A 105 4.77 -6.78 15.71
N ARG A 106 4.57 -8.10 15.65
CA ARG A 106 3.85 -8.77 14.56
C ARG A 106 2.41 -8.26 14.38
N ASP A 107 1.92 -8.25 13.14
CA ASP A 107 0.56 -7.85 12.78
C ASP A 107 -0.47 -8.83 13.35
N THR A 108 -0.91 -8.55 14.57
CA THR A 108 -1.96 -9.30 15.27
C THR A 108 -2.90 -8.30 15.95
N ARG A 109 -4.17 -8.70 16.11
CA ARG A 109 -5.16 -7.89 16.83
C ARG A 109 -4.73 -7.59 18.27
N GLU A 110 -4.08 -8.56 18.93
CA GLU A 110 -3.57 -8.38 20.29
C GLU A 110 -2.46 -7.32 20.34
N ASN A 111 -1.47 -7.39 19.46
CA ASN A 111 -0.40 -6.40 19.41
C ASN A 111 -0.92 -5.01 19.04
N MET A 112 -1.86 -4.94 18.08
CA MET A 112 -2.52 -3.68 17.70
C MET A 112 -3.18 -3.02 18.92
N ALA A 113 -4.05 -3.74 19.64
CA ALA A 113 -4.70 -3.24 20.86
C ALA A 113 -3.68 -2.85 21.94
N ARG A 114 -2.61 -3.64 22.11
CA ARG A 114 -1.55 -3.35 23.08
C ARG A 114 -0.80 -2.05 22.76
N TYR A 115 -0.50 -1.79 21.50
CA TYR A 115 0.13 -0.52 21.08
C TYR A 115 -0.86 0.64 21.10
N ALA A 116 -2.14 0.41 20.79
CA ALA A 116 -3.21 1.39 20.93
C ALA A 116 -3.31 1.91 22.37
N ALA A 117 -3.31 1.00 23.35
CA ALA A 117 -3.34 1.33 24.78
C ALA A 117 -2.12 2.15 25.25
N GLN A 118 -1.03 2.11 24.50
CA GLN A 118 0.20 2.87 24.77
C GLN A 118 0.29 4.17 23.96
N GLY A 119 -0.75 4.52 23.17
CA GLY A 119 -0.76 5.69 22.31
C GLY A 119 0.04 5.54 21.01
N LEU A 120 0.45 4.31 20.66
CA LEU A 120 1.28 4.00 19.49
C LEU A 120 0.51 3.24 18.39
N GLY A 121 -0.81 3.05 18.54
CA GLY A 121 -1.62 2.27 17.59
C GLY A 121 -1.51 2.74 16.13
N ARG A 122 -1.55 4.06 15.89
CA ARG A 122 -1.38 4.62 14.54
C ARG A 122 -0.01 4.34 13.93
N ILE A 123 1.04 4.35 14.75
CA ILE A 123 2.43 4.06 14.34
C ILE A 123 2.54 2.58 13.97
N PHE A 124 1.96 1.70 14.79
CA PHE A 124 1.87 0.27 14.51
C PHE A 124 1.16 -0.01 13.18
N ALA A 125 -0.02 0.57 12.97
CA ALA A 125 -0.77 0.40 11.73
C ALA A 125 0.03 0.90 10.51
N ALA A 126 0.71 2.04 10.62
CA ALA A 126 1.48 2.63 9.53
C ALA A 126 2.63 1.73 9.02
N ILE A 127 3.29 0.95 9.90
CA ILE A 127 4.35 0.00 9.49
C ILE A 127 3.81 -1.02 8.51
N TYR A 128 2.71 -1.67 8.88
CA TYR A 128 2.14 -2.75 8.09
C TYR A 128 1.41 -2.25 6.85
N LEU A 129 0.80 -1.07 6.91
CA LEU A 129 0.34 -0.39 5.70
C LEU A 129 1.48 -0.17 4.71
N GLY A 130 2.66 0.24 5.18
CA GLY A 130 3.88 0.28 4.38
C GLY A 130 4.22 -1.10 3.81
N TYR A 131 4.33 -2.12 4.67
CA TYR A 131 4.77 -3.47 4.27
C TYR A 131 3.87 -4.06 3.18
N TYR A 132 2.56 -4.03 3.39
CA TYR A 132 1.59 -4.54 2.43
C TYR A 132 1.52 -3.70 1.17
N HIS A 133 1.72 -2.38 1.25
CA HIS A 133 1.81 -1.55 0.06
C HIS A 133 3.06 -1.88 -0.77
N TYR A 134 4.20 -2.10 -0.12
CA TYR A 134 5.47 -2.36 -0.80
C TYR A 134 5.46 -3.70 -1.53
N GLY A 135 4.84 -4.71 -0.93
CA GLY A 135 4.58 -5.99 -1.60
C GLY A 135 3.70 -5.83 -2.84
N GLN A 136 2.62 -5.04 -2.77
CA GLN A 136 1.80 -4.74 -3.96
C GLN A 136 2.63 -4.07 -5.05
N MET A 137 3.40 -3.04 -4.71
CA MET A 137 4.27 -2.32 -5.64
C MET A 137 5.29 -3.23 -6.35
N LEU A 138 5.84 -4.21 -5.63
CA LEU A 138 6.83 -5.13 -6.17
C LEU A 138 6.21 -6.14 -7.13
N PHE A 139 5.08 -6.72 -6.75
CA PHE A 139 4.49 -7.85 -7.47
C PHE A 139 3.40 -7.48 -8.49
N TYR A 140 2.97 -6.20 -8.53
CA TYR A 140 1.85 -5.74 -9.36
C TYR A 140 1.93 -6.22 -10.82
N ARG A 141 3.13 -6.19 -11.41
CA ARG A 141 3.38 -6.56 -12.81
C ARG A 141 2.86 -7.96 -13.17
N PHE A 142 2.87 -8.87 -12.22
CA PHE A 142 2.50 -10.27 -12.44
C PHE A 142 0.99 -10.48 -12.51
N LEU A 143 0.17 -9.49 -12.15
CA LEU A 143 -1.28 -9.54 -12.33
C LEU A 143 -1.64 -9.68 -13.82
N HIS A 144 -0.92 -8.98 -14.71
CA HIS A 144 -1.12 -9.12 -16.16
C HIS A 144 -0.74 -10.51 -16.67
N ASP A 145 0.39 -11.03 -16.21
CA ASP A 145 0.92 -12.32 -16.65
C ASP A 145 0.08 -13.51 -16.16
N ASP A 146 -0.49 -13.42 -14.95
CA ASP A 146 -1.42 -14.43 -14.39
C ASP A 146 -2.69 -14.55 -15.24
N SER A 147 -3.27 -13.42 -15.66
CA SER A 147 -4.44 -13.39 -16.56
C SER A 147 -4.18 -14.07 -17.91
N ASN A 148 -2.92 -14.13 -18.36
CA ASN A 148 -2.53 -14.75 -19.64
C ASN A 148 -2.20 -16.25 -19.51
N GLY A 149 -2.06 -16.80 -18.30
CA GLY A 149 -2.31 -18.23 -18.03
C GLY A 149 -1.17 -19.25 -18.21
N PHE A 150 0.09 -18.86 -18.48
CA PHE A 150 1.13 -19.84 -18.88
C PHE A 150 2.36 -19.97 -17.98
N ASN A 151 2.50 -19.19 -16.90
CA ASN A 151 3.71 -19.17 -16.08
C ASN A 151 3.41 -19.37 -14.58
N THR A 152 3.87 -20.49 -14.01
CA THR A 152 3.71 -20.82 -12.58
C THR A 152 4.36 -19.81 -11.65
N GLN A 153 5.50 -19.24 -12.05
CA GLN A 153 6.20 -18.21 -11.28
C GLN A 153 5.44 -16.88 -11.31
N ALA A 154 4.84 -16.53 -12.46
CA ALA A 154 3.99 -15.35 -12.54
C ALA A 154 2.76 -15.48 -11.64
N ARG A 155 2.11 -16.66 -11.64
CA ARG A 155 0.99 -16.94 -10.73
C ARG A 155 1.40 -16.80 -9.26
N TYR A 156 2.55 -17.37 -8.88
CA TYR A 156 3.07 -17.25 -7.52
C TYR A 156 3.20 -15.80 -7.06
N TYR A 157 3.79 -14.93 -7.90
CA TYR A 157 3.92 -13.51 -7.54
C TYR A 157 2.61 -12.73 -7.63
N ALA A 158 1.72 -13.07 -8.57
CA ALA A 158 0.37 -12.50 -8.61
C ALA A 158 -0.41 -12.82 -7.33
N ASP A 159 -0.30 -14.05 -6.82
CA ASP A 159 -0.92 -14.47 -5.57
C ASP A 159 -0.31 -13.72 -4.37
N LYS A 160 1.02 -13.51 -4.33
CA LYS A 160 1.64 -12.61 -3.34
C LYS A 160 1.05 -11.20 -3.43
N CYS A 161 0.89 -10.64 -4.63
CA CYS A 161 0.28 -9.30 -4.81
C CYS A 161 -1.15 -9.25 -4.24
N LYS A 162 -1.99 -10.24 -4.57
CA LYS A 162 -3.37 -10.36 -4.07
C LYS A 162 -3.41 -10.53 -2.55
N GLN A 163 -2.49 -11.30 -1.98
CA GLN A 163 -2.36 -11.49 -0.54
C GLN A 163 -2.01 -10.17 0.16
N HIS A 164 -1.00 -9.45 -0.31
CA HIS A 164 -0.63 -8.15 0.24
C HIS A 164 -1.79 -7.13 0.15
N ALA A 165 -2.49 -7.06 -0.98
CA ALA A 165 -3.67 -6.19 -1.13
C ALA A 165 -4.79 -6.55 -0.14
N SER A 166 -5.03 -7.84 0.05
CA SER A 166 -6.02 -8.38 0.99
C SER A 166 -5.68 -8.02 2.43
N SER A 167 -4.44 -8.30 2.86
CA SER A 167 -3.96 -7.96 4.20
C SER A 167 -3.94 -6.45 4.45
N LEU A 168 -3.66 -5.66 3.41
CA LEU A 168 -3.77 -4.20 3.50
C LEU A 168 -5.20 -3.75 3.81
N CYS A 169 -6.19 -4.32 3.11
CA CYS A 169 -7.59 -4.01 3.41
C CYS A 169 -7.93 -4.41 4.85
N ASP A 170 -7.53 -5.62 5.25
CA ASP A 170 -7.85 -6.17 6.56
C ASP A 170 -7.25 -5.31 7.70
N ILE A 171 -6.02 -4.81 7.57
CA ILE A 171 -5.43 -3.92 8.59
C ILE A 171 -6.06 -2.52 8.60
N VAL A 172 -6.45 -1.97 7.46
CA VAL A 172 -7.19 -0.69 7.40
C VAL A 172 -8.48 -0.81 8.20
N TYR A 173 -9.22 -1.90 7.98
CA TYR A 173 -10.49 -2.14 8.66
C TYR A 173 -10.30 -2.38 10.14
N ALA A 174 -9.29 -3.18 10.50
CA ALA A 174 -8.95 -3.43 11.89
C ALA A 174 -8.59 -2.14 12.63
N SER A 175 -7.87 -1.24 11.96
CA SER A 175 -7.44 0.05 12.51
C SER A 175 -8.60 1.05 12.68
N ASP A 176 -9.66 0.95 11.86
CA ASP A 176 -10.88 1.75 12.01
C ASP A 176 -11.74 1.26 13.20
N GLU A 177 -11.71 -0.06 13.47
CA GLU A 177 -12.41 -0.69 14.58
C GLU A 177 -11.71 -0.50 15.94
N GLU A 178 -10.38 -0.42 15.97
CA GLU A 178 -9.58 -0.31 17.20
C GLU A 178 -9.31 1.16 17.59
N PRO A 179 -9.83 1.66 18.73
CA PRO A 179 -9.62 3.03 19.16
C PRO A 179 -8.13 3.39 19.31
N GLY A 180 -7.71 4.50 18.69
CA GLY A 180 -6.31 4.94 18.73
C GLY A 180 -5.41 4.31 17.65
N CYS A 181 -5.97 3.50 16.75
CA CYS A 181 -5.27 2.98 15.56
C CYS A 181 -5.67 3.70 14.26
N ASP A 182 -6.60 4.64 14.30
CA ASP A 182 -7.21 5.21 13.10
C ASP A 182 -6.21 5.86 12.13
N VAL A 183 -6.23 5.39 10.87
CA VAL A 183 -5.27 5.74 9.82
C VAL A 183 -5.81 6.86 8.91
N LYS A 184 -6.09 8.02 9.49
CA LYS A 184 -6.76 9.15 8.81
C LYS A 184 -5.79 10.14 8.16
N TYR A 185 -4.69 9.70 7.56
CA TYR A 185 -3.72 10.57 6.89
C TYR A 185 -3.79 10.40 5.38
N ASN A 186 -3.57 11.48 4.61
CA ASN A 186 -3.77 11.54 3.16
C ASN A 186 -3.17 10.34 2.36
N MET A 187 -1.98 9.87 2.75
CA MET A 187 -1.31 8.74 2.05
C MET A 187 -2.16 7.47 1.99
N ILE A 188 -3.03 7.23 2.96
CA ILE A 188 -3.88 6.04 2.97
C ILE A 188 -4.78 5.97 1.73
N GLY A 189 -5.19 7.12 1.19
CA GLY A 189 -6.02 7.18 -0.01
C GLY A 189 -5.33 6.55 -1.20
N HIS A 190 -4.08 6.93 -1.46
CA HIS A 190 -3.29 6.33 -2.54
C HIS A 190 -3.10 4.82 -2.34
N VAL A 191 -2.70 4.43 -1.14
CA VAL A 191 -2.44 3.03 -0.80
C VAL A 191 -3.70 2.16 -0.97
N LEU A 192 -4.87 2.67 -0.57
CA LEU A 192 -6.17 2.02 -0.78
C LEU A 192 -6.61 1.99 -2.24
N VAL A 193 -6.31 3.02 -3.03
CA VAL A 193 -6.57 3.02 -4.48
C VAL A 193 -5.80 1.89 -5.15
N ILE A 194 -4.49 1.74 -4.84
CA ILE A 194 -3.70 0.64 -5.39
C ILE A 194 -4.28 -0.72 -5.00
N SER A 195 -4.60 -0.92 -3.72
CA SER A 195 -5.23 -2.17 -3.27
C SER A 195 -6.57 -2.43 -3.96
N SER A 196 -7.37 -1.39 -4.17
CA SER A 196 -8.63 -1.49 -4.92
C SER A 196 -8.41 -1.93 -6.37
N THR A 197 -7.35 -1.47 -7.05
CA THR A 197 -7.04 -1.98 -8.39
C THR A 197 -6.71 -3.49 -8.41
N VAL A 198 -6.03 -3.99 -7.37
CA VAL A 198 -5.79 -5.44 -7.21
C VAL A 198 -7.09 -6.19 -6.93
N GLN A 199 -8.01 -5.63 -6.13
CA GLN A 199 -9.33 -6.23 -5.94
C GLN A 199 -10.16 -6.21 -7.24
N ILE A 200 -10.06 -5.18 -8.08
CA ILE A 200 -10.67 -5.17 -9.42
C ILE A 200 -10.09 -6.29 -10.29
N HIS A 201 -8.77 -6.54 -10.22
CA HIS A 201 -8.16 -7.69 -10.91
C HIS A 201 -8.81 -9.01 -10.49
N SER A 202 -8.87 -9.28 -9.19
CA SER A 202 -9.52 -10.48 -8.65
C SER A 202 -10.99 -10.58 -9.06
N LEU A 203 -11.73 -9.46 -9.07
CA LEU A 203 -13.12 -9.44 -9.51
C LEU A 203 -13.29 -9.83 -10.99
N LEU A 204 -12.35 -9.42 -11.85
CA LEU A 204 -12.43 -9.63 -13.30
C LEU A 204 -11.87 -10.98 -13.76
N PHE A 205 -10.83 -11.49 -13.09
CA PHE A 205 -10.03 -12.60 -13.60
C PHE A 205 -9.93 -13.81 -12.67
N ASP A 206 -10.34 -13.72 -11.40
CA ASP A 206 -10.31 -14.87 -10.52
C ASP A 206 -11.42 -15.87 -10.90
N SER A 207 -11.06 -17.15 -10.91
CA SER A 207 -11.99 -18.24 -11.21
C SER A 207 -12.79 -18.71 -9.99
N ASP A 208 -12.30 -18.43 -8.78
CA ASP A 208 -12.97 -18.82 -7.54
C ASP A 208 -14.02 -17.77 -7.13
N VAL A 209 -15.29 -18.18 -7.13
CA VAL A 209 -16.44 -17.34 -6.75
C VAL A 209 -16.30 -16.77 -5.34
N SER A 210 -15.65 -17.49 -4.41
CA SER A 210 -15.37 -17.02 -3.06
C SER A 210 -14.43 -15.81 -3.08
N ASN A 211 -13.34 -15.90 -3.85
CA ASN A 211 -12.37 -14.81 -4.01
C ASN A 211 -13.02 -13.60 -4.70
N VAL A 212 -13.83 -13.81 -5.73
CA VAL A 212 -14.60 -12.75 -6.41
C VAL A 212 -15.52 -12.04 -5.43
N THR A 213 -16.22 -12.78 -4.57
CA THR A 213 -17.12 -12.22 -3.55
C THR A 213 -16.37 -11.40 -2.52
N LEU A 214 -15.22 -11.90 -2.03
CA LEU A 214 -14.36 -11.18 -1.10
C LEU A 214 -13.79 -9.91 -1.72
N ALA A 215 -13.35 -9.97 -2.98
CA ALA A 215 -12.84 -8.82 -3.71
C ALA A 215 -13.89 -7.72 -3.86
N LYS A 216 -15.13 -8.09 -4.19
CA LYS A 216 -16.28 -7.17 -4.24
C LYS A 216 -16.52 -6.49 -2.88
N MET A 217 -16.60 -7.26 -1.81
CA MET A 217 -16.82 -6.73 -0.46
C MET A 217 -15.69 -5.79 -0.02
N ARG A 218 -14.43 -6.11 -0.33
CA ARG A 218 -13.30 -5.23 -0.07
C ARG A 218 -13.36 -3.94 -0.88
N LEU A 219 -13.78 -3.99 -2.14
CA LEU A 219 -13.98 -2.77 -2.96
C LEU A 219 -15.03 -1.85 -2.37
N GLU A 220 -16.16 -2.39 -1.96
CA GLU A 220 -17.24 -1.62 -1.33
C GLU A 220 -16.77 -0.96 -0.02
N LYS A 221 -16.07 -1.71 0.83
CA LYS A 221 -15.56 -1.19 2.10
C LYS A 221 -14.43 -0.17 1.90
N ASN A 222 -13.52 -0.40 0.96
CA ASN A 222 -12.50 0.58 0.55
C ASN A 222 -13.15 1.88 0.06
N PHE A 223 -14.24 1.81 -0.71
CA PHE A 223 -14.96 2.99 -1.18
C PHE A 223 -15.60 3.78 -0.03
N CYS A 224 -16.21 3.12 0.97
CA CYS A 224 -16.70 3.81 2.18
C CYS A 224 -15.54 4.51 2.91
N VAL A 225 -14.38 3.86 3.07
CA VAL A 225 -13.21 4.46 3.74
C VAL A 225 -12.69 5.68 2.98
N LEU A 226 -12.51 5.58 1.66
CA LEU A 226 -12.07 6.70 0.80
C LEU A 226 -13.04 7.87 0.86
N THR A 227 -14.35 7.61 0.87
CA THR A 227 -15.38 8.66 0.97
C THR A 227 -15.33 9.39 2.30
N ARG A 228 -15.20 8.67 3.42
CA ARG A 228 -15.04 9.28 4.75
C ARG A 228 -13.76 10.10 4.87
N LEU A 229 -12.67 9.62 4.27
CA LEU A 229 -11.40 10.34 4.30
C LEU A 229 -11.43 11.64 3.48
N ARG A 230 -12.24 11.70 2.42
CA ARG A 230 -12.43 12.92 1.61
C ARG A 230 -12.93 14.09 2.46
N ASP A 231 -13.77 13.83 3.46
CA ASP A 231 -14.28 14.86 4.37
C ASP A 231 -13.16 15.50 5.20
N LEU A 232 -12.05 14.79 5.40
CA LEU A 232 -10.87 15.26 6.13
C LEU A 232 -9.79 15.84 5.19
N TRP A 233 -9.65 15.27 4.00
CA TRP A 233 -8.61 15.61 3.04
C TRP A 233 -9.22 15.85 1.64
N PRO A 234 -9.58 17.10 1.30
CA PRO A 234 -10.12 17.43 -0.02
C PRO A 234 -9.22 17.02 -1.19
N THR A 235 -7.91 16.92 -0.96
CA THR A 235 -6.94 16.42 -1.96
C THR A 235 -7.16 14.97 -2.36
N LEU A 236 -8.02 14.22 -1.67
CA LEU A 236 -8.36 12.83 -2.02
C LEU A 236 -9.32 12.71 -3.20
N ASP A 237 -9.89 13.81 -3.70
CA ASP A 237 -10.62 13.80 -4.98
C ASP A 237 -9.75 13.18 -6.10
N PHE A 238 -8.45 13.52 -6.13
CA PHE A 238 -7.51 12.93 -7.09
C PHE A 238 -7.33 11.42 -6.92
N CYS A 239 -7.43 10.88 -5.70
CA CYS A 239 -7.35 9.44 -5.48
C CYS A 239 -8.57 8.73 -6.06
N MET A 240 -9.77 9.31 -5.89
CA MET A 240 -10.99 8.79 -6.50
C MET A 240 -10.92 8.89 -8.03
N ASP A 241 -10.48 10.03 -8.58
CA ASP A 241 -10.25 10.22 -10.02
C ASP A 241 -9.39 9.12 -10.62
N ARG A 242 -8.28 8.80 -9.96
CA ARG A 242 -7.36 7.74 -10.38
C ARG A 242 -8.03 6.37 -10.37
N LEU A 243 -8.80 6.04 -9.34
CA LEU A 243 -9.50 4.76 -9.28
C LEU A 243 -10.52 4.62 -10.41
N MET A 244 -11.26 5.68 -10.73
CA MET A 244 -12.23 5.66 -11.84
C MET A 244 -11.56 5.60 -13.20
N ALA A 245 -10.48 6.36 -13.41
CA ALA A 245 -9.69 6.29 -14.65
C ALA A 245 -9.14 4.87 -14.87
N PHE A 246 -8.68 4.21 -13.80
CA PHE A 246 -8.23 2.82 -13.86
C PHE A 246 -9.37 1.85 -14.17
N HIS A 247 -10.48 1.97 -13.44
CA HIS A 247 -11.66 1.12 -13.66
C HIS A 247 -12.18 1.25 -15.09
N GLU A 248 -12.20 2.46 -15.64
CA GLU A 248 -12.57 2.69 -17.02
C GLU A 248 -11.59 2.09 -18.03
N ALA A 249 -10.29 2.21 -17.79
CA ALA A 249 -9.28 1.53 -18.60
C ALA A 249 -9.56 0.02 -18.63
N CYS A 250 -9.88 -0.59 -17.48
CA CYS A 250 -10.27 -1.99 -17.39
C CYS A 250 -11.54 -2.32 -18.17
N ARG A 251 -12.55 -1.44 -18.17
CA ARG A 251 -13.77 -1.64 -18.98
C ARG A 251 -13.50 -1.64 -20.48
N ASN A 252 -12.56 -0.80 -20.93
CA ASN A 252 -12.23 -0.64 -22.34
C ASN A 252 -11.24 -1.71 -22.83
N SER A 253 -10.29 -2.14 -21.98
CA SER A 253 -9.23 -3.08 -22.33
C SER A 253 -8.70 -3.80 -21.08
N ALA A 254 -9.51 -4.70 -20.52
CA ALA A 254 -9.19 -5.43 -19.29
C ALA A 254 -7.85 -6.20 -19.40
N ASP A 255 -7.60 -6.79 -20.57
CA ASP A 255 -6.42 -7.57 -20.91
C ASP A 255 -5.11 -6.78 -20.80
N THR A 256 -5.11 -5.50 -21.17
CA THR A 256 -3.88 -4.68 -21.20
C THR A 256 -3.77 -3.67 -20.05
N SER A 257 -4.80 -3.52 -19.22
CA SER A 257 -4.87 -2.50 -18.17
C SER A 257 -3.95 -2.76 -16.99
N PHE A 258 -3.59 -4.02 -16.75
CA PHE A 258 -2.68 -4.43 -15.67
C PHE A 258 -1.21 -4.49 -16.10
N ARG A 259 -0.90 -4.24 -17.37
CA ARG A 259 0.47 -4.29 -17.87
C ARG A 259 1.31 -3.22 -17.19
N MET A 260 2.51 -3.61 -16.73
CA MET A 260 3.46 -2.71 -16.06
C MET A 260 4.19 -1.80 -17.06
N ASP A 261 3.44 -0.99 -17.82
CA ASP A 261 3.98 0.02 -18.72
C ASP A 261 4.32 1.33 -17.97
N ARG A 262 4.82 2.33 -18.70
CA ARG A 262 5.16 3.64 -18.12
C ARG A 262 3.97 4.33 -17.47
N TRP A 263 2.76 4.12 -17.99
CA TRP A 263 1.55 4.71 -17.40
C TRP A 263 1.22 4.02 -16.07
N MET A 264 1.31 2.70 -16.00
CA MET A 264 1.10 1.94 -14.76
C MET A 264 2.14 2.29 -13.69
N VAL A 265 3.41 2.41 -14.04
CA VAL A 265 4.43 2.80 -13.05
C VAL A 265 4.17 4.21 -12.50
N ARG A 266 3.74 5.15 -13.34
CA ARG A 266 3.27 6.48 -12.87
C ARG A 266 2.04 6.34 -11.98
N PHE A 267 1.08 5.49 -12.35
CA PHE A 267 -0.11 5.23 -11.54
C PHE A 267 0.23 4.66 -10.16
N LEU A 268 1.25 3.81 -10.06
CA LEU A 268 1.65 3.19 -8.81
C LEU A 268 2.52 4.11 -7.93
N VAL A 269 3.44 4.87 -8.54
CA VAL A 269 4.48 5.65 -7.83
C VAL A 269 4.08 7.12 -7.63
N GLU A 270 3.49 7.76 -8.64
CA GLU A 270 3.24 9.22 -8.66
C GLU A 270 1.82 9.54 -8.19
N PHE A 271 1.59 9.56 -6.88
CA PHE A 271 0.25 9.75 -6.30
C PHE A 271 -0.24 11.19 -6.22
N ALA A 272 0.66 12.18 -6.36
CA ALA A 272 0.32 13.60 -6.17
C ALA A 272 -0.07 14.32 -7.47
N SER A 273 -0.10 13.61 -8.60
CA SER A 273 -0.52 14.13 -9.90
C SER A 273 -1.79 13.45 -10.39
N PRO A 274 -2.70 14.15 -11.10
CA PRO A 274 -3.76 13.49 -11.84
C PRO A 274 -3.15 12.50 -12.85
N VAL A 275 -3.73 11.32 -12.98
CA VAL A 275 -3.40 10.42 -14.09
C VAL A 275 -4.41 10.72 -15.18
N SER A 276 -3.95 11.27 -16.32
CA SER A 276 -4.82 11.45 -17.47
C SER A 276 -5.35 10.08 -17.92
N ASP A 277 -6.63 10.03 -18.33
CA ASP A 277 -7.22 8.81 -18.88
C ASP A 277 -6.31 8.21 -19.97
N ARG A 278 -6.22 6.88 -19.97
CA ARG A 278 -5.58 6.13 -21.06
C ARG A 278 -6.33 6.34 -22.39
N ALA A 279 -7.59 6.77 -22.33
CA ALA A 279 -8.40 7.29 -23.42
C ALA A 279 -9.30 8.43 -22.89
N SER A 280 -9.08 9.66 -23.35
CA SER A 280 -9.74 10.92 -22.92
C SER A 280 -11.27 10.85 -22.72
N ARG A 281 -11.82 11.33 -21.58
CA ARG A 281 -13.27 11.56 -21.41
C ARG A 281 -13.77 13.00 -21.56
N SER A 282 -15.03 13.09 -21.98
CA SER A 282 -15.90 14.28 -21.97
C SER A 282 -16.70 14.38 -20.66
N ASN A 283 -16.69 15.57 -20.05
CA ASN A 283 -17.43 15.94 -18.82
C ASN A 283 -18.96 15.84 -18.98
N GLY A 284 -19.68 15.33 -17.95
CA GLY A 284 -21.14 15.50 -17.95
C GLY A 284 -22.00 14.99 -16.78
N GLU A 285 -21.59 14.00 -15.98
CA GLU A 285 -22.49 13.43 -14.94
C GLU A 285 -21.72 13.08 -13.66
N ASN A 286 -22.43 13.06 -12.52
CA ASN A 286 -21.85 12.86 -11.19
C ASN A 286 -20.99 11.56 -11.15
N PRO A 287 -19.65 11.64 -11.09
CA PRO A 287 -18.78 10.53 -11.52
C PRO A 287 -18.69 9.35 -10.52
N TRP A 288 -19.09 9.58 -9.26
CA TRP A 288 -18.68 8.75 -8.12
C TRP A 288 -19.81 7.89 -7.56
N SER A 289 -20.41 7.02 -8.37
CA SER A 289 -21.39 6.05 -7.88
C SER A 289 -20.84 4.62 -7.93
N LEU A 290 -21.21 3.79 -6.95
CA LEU A 290 -20.98 2.34 -7.01
C LEU A 290 -21.55 1.72 -8.29
N ALA A 291 -22.65 2.29 -8.80
CA ALA A 291 -23.22 1.92 -10.10
C ALA A 291 -22.25 2.20 -11.27
N GLY A 292 -21.49 3.29 -11.21
CA GLY A 292 -20.40 3.61 -12.15
C GLY A 292 -19.22 2.63 -12.09
N LEU A 293 -19.02 1.96 -10.95
CA LEU A 293 -18.07 0.87 -10.76
C LEU A 293 -18.64 -0.52 -11.15
N GLY A 294 -19.85 -0.59 -11.73
CA GLY A 294 -20.50 -1.85 -12.07
C GLY A 294 -20.97 -2.66 -10.84
N ILE A 295 -20.95 -2.06 -9.65
CA ILE A 295 -21.41 -2.65 -8.41
C ILE A 295 -22.89 -2.25 -8.23
N THR A 296 -23.81 -3.13 -8.62
CA THR A 296 -25.23 -2.95 -8.30
C THR A 296 -25.48 -3.33 -6.84
N PRO A 297 -26.04 -2.42 -6.01
CA PRO A 297 -26.39 -2.74 -4.63
C PRO A 297 -27.52 -3.79 -4.61
N PRO A 298 -27.45 -4.84 -3.77
CA PRO A 298 -28.66 -5.52 -3.32
C PRO A 298 -29.53 -4.53 -2.52
N ASP A 299 -30.84 -4.74 -2.50
CA ASP A 299 -31.86 -3.88 -1.87
C ASP A 299 -31.39 -3.08 -0.65
N MET A 300 -31.74 -1.79 -0.68
CA MET A 300 -31.29 -0.73 0.22
C MET A 300 -31.28 -1.13 1.70
N SER A 301 -30.07 -1.26 2.23
CA SER A 301 -29.70 -0.83 3.57
C SER A 301 -28.57 0.20 3.42
N PRO A 302 -28.46 1.22 4.29
CA PRO A 302 -27.45 2.26 4.12
C PRO A 302 -26.05 1.63 4.19
N ILE A 303 -25.35 1.64 3.05
CA ILE A 303 -24.07 0.92 2.87
C ILE A 303 -22.94 1.52 3.72
N CYS A 304 -23.09 2.75 4.22
CA CYS A 304 -22.20 3.27 5.26
C CYS A 304 -23.06 3.96 6.35
N PRO A 305 -22.94 3.58 7.64
CA PRO A 305 -23.36 4.43 8.75
C PRO A 305 -22.46 5.65 8.87
#